data_AF-A0A3B1CA89-F1
#
_entry.id   AF-A0A3B1CA89-F1
#
_cell.length_a   1.000
_cell.length_b   1.000
_cell.length_c   1.000
_cell.angle_alpha   90.00
_cell.angle_beta   90.00
_cell.angle_gamma   90.00
#
_symmetry.space_group_name_H-M   'P 1'
#
loop_
_entity.id
_entity.type
_entity.pdbx_description
1 polymer ?
#
loop_
_entity_poly.entity_id
_entity_poly.type
_entity_poly.pdbx_seq_one_letter_code
_entity_poly.pdbx_strand_id
1 'polypeptide(L)'
;FGMGIDKSDIRLIIHAEIPSSIESYYQEIGRAGRDGKPSLCLLLYDQSDLYTQMEFIKWANPSAEYYERVYNILRKDLDKANSMGIEYLREEMSFKDRNDFRIETVLSMLDRYGVTEGNLENGRLKLVKPLHPNLMNDERLEAKLMNDNKKLLAMVNYFKEEKCRRVNISDYFGFPGEKPCGNCDCCSSNGTLI
;
A
#
# COMPACT_ATOMS: atom_id res chain seq x y z
N PHE A 1 9.04 -3.56 8.22
CA PHE A 1 9.28 -5.00 8.41
C PHE A 1 8.08 -5.65 9.10
N GLY A 2 7.30 -6.50 8.42
CA GLY A 2 5.92 -6.87 8.82
C GLY A 2 5.65 -8.33 9.18
N MET A 3 6.57 -9.27 8.98
CA MET A 3 6.36 -10.69 9.35
C MET A 3 7.60 -11.22 10.07
N GLY A 4 7.43 -11.80 11.26
CA GLY A 4 8.50 -12.54 11.97
C GLY A 4 9.17 -11.86 13.18
N ILE A 5 8.81 -10.62 13.55
CA ILE A 5 9.27 -10.04 14.82
C ILE A 5 8.31 -10.47 15.93
N ASP A 6 8.65 -11.56 16.60
CA ASP A 6 7.99 -12.01 17.83
C ASP A 6 8.83 -11.61 19.05
N LYS A 7 8.78 -10.32 19.37
CA LYS A 7 9.46 -9.75 20.54
C LYS A 7 8.40 -9.04 21.40
N SER A 8 8.15 -9.58 22.59
CA SER A 8 7.07 -9.11 23.46
C SER A 8 7.38 -7.79 24.18
N ASP A 9 8.67 -7.46 24.30
CA ASP A 9 9.19 -6.33 25.07
C ASP A 9 9.61 -5.12 24.20
N ILE A 10 8.99 -4.94 23.02
CA ILE A 10 9.21 -3.75 22.19
C ILE A 10 8.69 -2.50 22.94
N ARG A 11 9.60 -1.57 23.24
CA ARG A 11 9.32 -0.33 24.00
C ARG A 11 9.10 0.90 23.14
N LEU A 12 9.61 0.89 21.92
CA LEU A 12 9.58 2.03 21.04
C LEU A 12 9.33 1.55 19.62
N ILE A 13 8.32 2.12 18.99
CA ILE A 13 8.09 2.03 17.55
C ILE A 13 8.16 3.45 17.02
N ILE A 14 8.91 3.64 15.94
CA ILE A 14 9.00 4.92 15.23
C ILE A 14 8.59 4.67 13.79
N HIS A 15 7.55 5.35 13.36
CA HIS A 15 7.19 5.50 11.96
C HIS A 15 7.87 6.77 11.45
N ALA A 16 8.94 6.59 10.67
CA ALA A 16 9.68 7.69 10.06
C ALA A 16 9.05 8.17 8.74
N GLU A 17 8.09 7.41 8.22
CA GLU A 17 7.28 7.73 7.04
C GLU A 17 5.83 7.44 7.38
N ILE A 18 4.90 8.17 6.75
CA ILE A 18 3.47 7.93 6.94
C ILE A 18 3.07 6.52 6.44
N PRO A 19 2.36 5.72 7.25
CA PRO A 19 1.75 4.48 6.80
C PRO A 19 0.75 4.72 5.66
N SER A 20 0.53 3.71 4.81
CA SER A 20 -0.45 3.79 3.72
C SER A 20 -1.91 3.84 4.19
N SER A 21 -2.16 3.46 5.45
CA SER A 21 -3.50 3.30 6.01
C SER A 21 -3.47 3.15 7.54
N ILE A 22 -4.60 3.41 8.19
CA ILE A 22 -4.78 3.22 9.64
C ILE A 22 -4.66 1.74 10.02
N GLU A 23 -5.08 0.80 9.17
CA GLU A 23 -4.95 -0.63 9.44
C GLU A 23 -3.50 -1.07 9.51
N SER A 24 -2.67 -0.56 8.59
CA SER A 24 -1.22 -0.84 8.59
C SER A 24 -0.57 -0.25 9.84
N TYR A 25 -0.86 1.01 10.14
CA TYR A 25 -0.39 1.68 11.35
C TYR A 25 -0.76 0.90 12.62
N TYR A 26 -2.04 0.53 12.76
CA TYR A 26 -2.56 -0.19 13.92
C TYR A 26 -1.90 -1.55 14.10
N GLN A 27 -1.73 -2.30 13.01
CA GLN A 27 -1.04 -3.60 13.04
C GLN A 27 0.42 -3.47 13.47
N GLU A 28 1.09 -2.41 13.04
CA GLU A 28 2.49 -2.16 13.35
C GLU A 28 2.68 -1.74 14.81
N ILE A 29 1.91 -0.75 15.30
CA ILE A 29 1.99 -0.31 16.69
C ILE A 29 1.54 -1.40 17.69
N GLY A 30 0.65 -2.32 17.27
CA GLY A 30 0.22 -3.48 18.06
C GLY A 30 1.31 -4.51 18.36
N ARG A 31 2.55 -4.27 17.92
CA ARG A 31 3.74 -5.05 18.30
C ARG A 31 4.40 -4.53 19.59
N ALA A 32 4.21 -3.27 19.93
CA ALA A 32 4.74 -2.69 21.16
C ALA A 32 4.00 -3.22 22.39
N GLY A 33 4.70 -3.29 23.53
CA GLY A 33 4.01 -3.44 24.82
C GLY A 33 3.27 -4.76 25.05
N ARG A 34 3.57 -5.85 24.32
CA ARG A 34 2.84 -7.12 24.46
C ARG A 34 3.06 -7.81 25.81
N ASP A 35 4.14 -7.46 26.51
CA ASP A 35 4.40 -7.81 27.90
C ASP A 35 3.59 -6.97 28.92
N GLY A 36 2.71 -6.08 28.44
CA GLY A 36 1.86 -5.20 29.26
C GLY A 36 2.59 -3.98 29.84
N LYS A 37 3.88 -3.80 29.56
CA LYS A 37 4.66 -2.66 30.07
C LYS A 37 4.51 -1.42 29.18
N PRO A 38 4.65 -0.21 29.76
CA PRO A 38 4.60 1.04 29.00
C PRO A 38 5.51 1.00 27.78
N SER A 39 4.97 1.45 26.65
CA SER A 39 5.66 1.51 25.37
C SER A 39 5.20 2.74 24.60
N LEU A 40 6.03 3.22 23.68
CA LEU A 40 5.87 4.47 22.94
C LEU A 40 5.77 4.19 21.44
N CYS A 41 4.85 4.87 20.75
CA CYS A 41 4.64 4.73 19.32
C CYS A 41 4.64 6.11 18.66
N LEU A 42 5.79 6.52 18.16
CA LEU A 42 5.99 7.82 17.54
C LEU A 42 5.70 7.74 16.04
N LEU A 43 4.87 8.66 15.55
CA LEU A 43 4.68 8.88 14.12
C LEU A 43 5.27 10.24 13.76
N LEU A 44 6.35 10.24 12.98
CA LEU A 44 6.93 11.43 12.38
C LEU A 44 6.23 11.66 11.05
N TYR A 45 5.69 12.86 10.86
CA TYR A 45 4.94 13.21 9.65
C TYR A 45 5.65 14.35 8.94
N ASP A 46 5.95 14.12 7.66
CA ASP A 46 6.26 15.18 6.72
C ASP A 46 5.23 15.19 5.58
N GLN A 47 4.84 16.38 5.11
CA GLN A 47 3.87 16.49 4.03
C GLN A 47 4.41 15.93 2.71
N SER A 48 5.74 15.91 2.52
CA SER A 48 6.37 15.32 1.34
C SER A 48 6.19 13.80 1.26
N ASP A 49 5.99 13.11 2.38
CA ASP A 49 5.72 11.66 2.41
C ASP A 49 4.41 11.30 1.70
N LEU A 50 3.46 12.25 1.64
CA LEU A 50 2.18 12.05 0.96
C LEU A 50 2.36 11.79 -0.53
N TYR A 51 3.33 12.46 -1.16
CA TYR A 51 3.58 12.29 -2.58
C TYR A 51 4.00 10.85 -2.89
N THR A 52 4.89 10.30 -2.07
CA THR A 52 5.35 8.91 -2.16
C THR A 52 4.18 7.93 -2.02
N GLN A 53 3.32 8.13 -1.02
CA GLN A 53 2.13 7.27 -0.85
C GLN A 53 1.13 7.39 -2.00
N MET A 54 0.95 8.59 -2.57
CA MET A 54 0.09 8.79 -3.74
C MET A 54 0.63 8.06 -4.97
N GLU A 55 1.95 8.08 -5.20
CA GLU A 55 2.57 7.29 -6.27
C GLU A 55 2.43 5.78 -6.02
N PHE A 56 2.61 5.30 -4.79
CA PHE A 56 2.34 3.89 -4.46
C PHE A 56 0.89 3.48 -4.74
N ILE A 57 -0.10 4.31 -4.39
CA ILE A 57 -1.51 4.07 -4.70
C ILE A 57 -1.72 4.00 -6.22
N LYS A 58 -1.16 4.94 -6.97
CA LYS A 58 -1.24 4.95 -8.45
C LYS A 58 -0.60 3.70 -9.06
N TRP A 59 0.55 3.26 -8.55
CA TRP A 59 1.21 2.05 -9.04
C TRP A 59 0.40 0.79 -8.76
N ALA A 60 -0.22 0.71 -7.57
CA ALA A 60 -1.08 -0.38 -7.15
C ALA A 60 -2.48 -0.39 -7.82
N ASN A 61 -2.81 0.65 -8.59
CA ASN A 61 -4.12 0.80 -9.25
C ASN A 61 -3.98 1.17 -10.74
N PRO A 62 -3.40 0.29 -11.60
CA PRO A 62 -3.46 0.49 -13.05
C PRO A 62 -4.91 0.48 -13.56
N SER A 63 -5.21 1.27 -14.59
CA SER A 63 -6.52 1.28 -15.27
C SER A 63 -6.71 0.03 -16.15
N ALA A 64 -7.95 -0.25 -16.55
CA ALA A 64 -8.25 -1.33 -17.49
C ALA A 64 -7.45 -1.18 -18.79
N GLU A 65 -7.41 0.02 -19.35
CA GLU A 65 -6.59 0.35 -20.53
C GLU A 65 -5.11 -0.01 -20.32
N TYR A 66 -4.56 0.25 -19.14
CA TYR A 66 -3.17 -0.08 -18.83
C TYR A 66 -2.94 -1.60 -18.81
N TYR A 67 -3.84 -2.36 -18.17
CA TYR A 67 -3.81 -3.83 -18.19
C TYR A 67 -3.88 -4.36 -19.63
N GLU A 68 -4.82 -3.85 -20.43
CA GLU A 68 -4.99 -4.26 -21.82
C GLU A 68 -3.76 -3.98 -22.66
N ARG A 69 -3.15 -2.79 -22.53
CA ARG A 69 -1.95 -2.43 -23.29
C ARG A 69 -0.77 -3.35 -22.97
N VAL A 70 -0.49 -3.59 -21.69
CA VAL A 70 0.59 -4.51 -21.28
C VAL A 70 0.30 -5.94 -21.75
N TYR A 71 -0.93 -6.42 -21.59
CA TYR A 71 -1.34 -7.75 -22.06
C TYR A 71 -1.19 -7.88 -23.59
N ASN A 72 -1.55 -6.86 -24.35
CA ASN A 72 -1.42 -6.86 -25.81
C ASN A 72 0.04 -6.85 -26.27
N ILE A 73 0.94 -6.13 -25.58
CA ILE A 73 2.39 -6.20 -25.83
C ILE A 73 2.89 -7.62 -25.58
N LEU A 74 2.56 -8.20 -24.42
CA LEU A 74 2.95 -9.58 -24.08
C LEU A 74 2.39 -10.59 -25.09
N ARG A 75 1.15 -10.41 -25.57
CA ARG A 75 0.53 -11.29 -26.57
C ARG A 75 1.23 -11.22 -27.93
N LYS A 76 1.73 -10.05 -28.31
CA LYS A 76 2.36 -9.80 -29.61
C LYS A 76 3.84 -10.17 -29.62
N ASP A 77 4.56 -9.85 -28.55
CA ASP A 77 6.03 -9.82 -28.50
C ASP A 77 6.58 -10.56 -27.25
N LEU A 78 5.96 -11.68 -26.85
CA LEU A 78 6.33 -12.46 -25.64
C LEU A 78 7.81 -12.87 -25.62
N ASP A 79 8.35 -13.34 -26.76
CA ASP A 79 9.74 -13.81 -26.84
C ASP A 79 10.74 -12.68 -26.62
N LYS A 80 10.42 -11.46 -27.09
CA LYS A 80 11.22 -10.27 -26.83
C LYS A 80 11.13 -9.89 -25.36
N ALA A 81 9.92 -9.88 -24.80
CA ALA A 81 9.72 -9.60 -23.37
C ALA A 81 10.52 -10.58 -22.49
N ASN A 82 10.50 -11.88 -22.79
CA ASN A 82 11.29 -12.88 -22.07
C ASN A 82 12.80 -12.70 -22.24
N SER A 83 13.26 -12.22 -23.39
CA SER A 83 14.69 -12.03 -23.67
C SER A 83 15.26 -10.74 -23.06
N MET A 84 14.47 -9.66 -23.08
CA MET A 84 14.88 -8.32 -22.67
C MET A 84 14.37 -7.95 -21.27
N GLY A 85 13.49 -8.75 -20.70
CA GLY A 85 12.90 -8.55 -19.38
C GLY A 85 11.87 -7.42 -19.34
N ILE A 86 11.66 -6.90 -18.13
CA ILE A 86 10.65 -5.85 -17.86
C ILE A 86 10.97 -4.53 -18.56
N GLU A 87 12.23 -4.28 -18.87
CA GLU A 87 12.70 -3.05 -19.54
C GLU A 87 12.12 -2.91 -20.94
N TYR A 88 11.93 -4.02 -21.66
CA TYR A 88 11.22 -4.01 -22.94
C TYR A 88 9.78 -3.51 -22.80
N LEU A 89 9.07 -3.96 -21.75
CA LEU A 89 7.70 -3.51 -21.51
C LEU A 89 7.65 -2.01 -21.16
N ARG A 90 8.64 -1.51 -20.43
CA ARG A 90 8.74 -0.08 -20.09
C ARG A 90 8.93 0.79 -21.33
N GLU A 91 9.82 0.37 -22.23
CA GLU A 91 10.09 1.05 -23.50
C GLU A 91 8.85 1.08 -24.39
N GLU A 92 8.16 -0.06 -24.57
CA GLU A 92 6.95 -0.16 -25.41
C GLU A 92 5.75 0.62 -24.83
N MET A 93 5.70 0.77 -23.51
CA MET A 93 4.66 1.56 -22.85
C MET A 93 4.93 3.08 -22.92
N SER A 94 6.04 3.51 -23.56
CA SER A 94 6.48 4.91 -23.71
C SER A 94 6.77 5.62 -22.39
N PHE A 95 7.13 4.88 -21.34
CA PHE A 95 7.45 5.49 -20.04
C PHE A 95 8.95 5.78 -19.93
N LYS A 96 9.27 7.06 -19.72
CA LYS A 96 10.63 7.50 -19.36
C LYS A 96 10.89 7.46 -17.86
N ASP A 97 9.85 7.28 -17.06
CA ASP A 97 9.96 7.19 -15.61
C ASP A 97 10.36 5.77 -15.19
N ARG A 98 11.61 5.63 -14.75
CA ARG A 98 12.14 4.35 -14.24
C ARG A 98 11.53 3.97 -12.89
N ASN A 99 10.86 4.91 -12.21
CA ASN A 99 10.24 4.67 -10.91
C ASN A 99 8.74 4.34 -11.03
N ASP A 100 8.19 4.08 -12.22
CA ASP A 100 6.79 3.66 -12.36
C ASP A 100 6.65 2.14 -12.20
N PHE A 101 6.04 1.68 -11.11
CA PHE A 101 5.91 0.24 -10.81
C PHE A 101 4.57 -0.40 -11.21
N ARG A 102 3.83 0.22 -12.14
CA ARG A 102 2.54 -0.32 -12.62
C ARG A 102 2.70 -1.64 -13.39
N ILE A 103 3.79 -1.84 -14.13
CA ILE A 103 4.02 -3.06 -14.90
C ILE A 103 4.19 -4.26 -13.97
N GLU A 104 4.92 -4.10 -12.87
CA GLU A 104 5.08 -5.11 -11.82
C GLU A 104 3.73 -5.47 -11.21
N THR A 105 2.90 -4.46 -10.92
CA THR A 105 1.53 -4.68 -10.44
C THR A 105 0.70 -5.47 -11.47
N VAL A 106 0.80 -5.12 -12.76
CA VAL A 106 0.12 -5.87 -13.82
C VAL A 106 0.58 -7.32 -13.83
N LEU A 107 1.89 -7.58 -13.90
CA LEU A 107 2.45 -8.94 -13.94
C LEU A 107 2.02 -9.77 -12.73
N SER A 108 2.07 -9.18 -11.52
CA SER A 108 1.61 -9.82 -10.28
C SER A 108 0.13 -10.18 -10.34
N MET A 109 -0.71 -9.29 -10.89
CA MET A 109 -2.15 -9.55 -11.02
C MET A 109 -2.47 -10.56 -12.12
N LEU A 110 -1.73 -10.56 -13.23
CA LEU A 110 -1.85 -11.59 -14.27
C LEU A 110 -1.54 -12.98 -13.71
N ASP A 111 -0.46 -13.12 -12.93
CA ASP A 111 -0.10 -14.35 -12.24
C ASP A 111 -1.19 -14.77 -11.24
N ARG A 112 -1.65 -13.84 -10.40
CA ARG A 112 -2.71 -14.08 -9.41
C ARG A 112 -4.02 -14.60 -10.01
N TYR A 113 -4.39 -14.12 -11.19
CA TYR A 113 -5.58 -14.62 -11.93
C TYR A 113 -5.29 -15.83 -12.82
N GLY A 114 -4.04 -16.32 -12.83
CA GLY A 114 -3.59 -17.42 -13.68
C GLY A 114 -3.67 -17.11 -15.17
N VAL A 115 -3.53 -15.83 -15.54
CA VAL A 115 -3.38 -15.36 -16.92
C VAL A 115 -2.00 -15.73 -17.46
N THR A 116 -1.00 -15.69 -16.59
CA THR A 116 0.39 -16.07 -16.86
C THR A 116 0.84 -17.27 -16.05
N GLU A 117 1.88 -17.94 -16.55
CA GLU A 117 2.71 -18.90 -15.80
C GLU A 117 4.19 -18.54 -15.98
N GLY A 118 5.04 -18.97 -15.04
CA GLY A 118 6.47 -18.66 -15.07
C GLY A 118 6.75 -17.20 -14.64
N ASN A 119 7.96 -16.72 -14.92
CA ASN A 119 8.37 -15.38 -14.52
C ASN A 119 9.13 -14.70 -15.68
N LEU A 120 8.89 -13.41 -15.86
CA LEU A 120 9.60 -12.58 -16.85
C LEU A 120 11.09 -12.47 -16.52
N GLU A 121 11.47 -12.40 -15.25
CA GLU A 121 12.86 -12.23 -14.77
C GLU A 121 13.79 -13.36 -15.22
N ASN A 122 13.26 -14.58 -15.39
CA ASN A 122 14.03 -15.72 -15.87
C ASN A 122 13.73 -16.08 -17.33
N GLY A 123 12.97 -15.23 -18.04
CA GLY A 123 12.60 -15.41 -19.43
C GLY A 123 11.69 -16.61 -19.70
N ARG A 124 10.90 -17.04 -18.72
CA ARG A 124 9.99 -18.20 -18.85
C ARG A 124 8.52 -17.82 -18.71
N LEU A 125 8.17 -16.54 -18.86
CA LEU A 125 6.80 -16.09 -18.81
C LEU A 125 6.01 -16.69 -19.98
N LYS A 126 4.84 -17.24 -19.69
CA LYS A 126 3.88 -17.75 -20.68
C LYS A 126 2.52 -17.14 -20.44
N LEU A 127 1.81 -16.80 -21.51
CA LEU A 127 0.39 -16.46 -21.46
C LEU A 127 -0.43 -17.74 -21.64
N VAL A 128 -1.23 -18.08 -20.64
CA VAL A 128 -1.98 -19.36 -20.61
C VAL A 128 -3.49 -19.17 -20.64
N LYS A 129 -3.99 -17.96 -20.33
CA LYS A 129 -5.42 -17.60 -20.38
C LYS A 129 -5.61 -16.21 -20.96
N PRO A 130 -6.83 -15.85 -21.42
CA PRO A 130 -7.17 -14.48 -21.74
C PRO A 130 -7.09 -13.57 -20.51
N LEU A 131 -7.01 -12.25 -20.74
CA LEU A 131 -7.09 -11.24 -19.70
C LEU A 131 -8.37 -11.42 -18.87
N HIS A 132 -8.23 -11.41 -17.54
CA HIS A 132 -9.33 -11.71 -16.64
C HIS A 132 -10.34 -10.53 -16.58
N PRO A 133 -11.67 -10.75 -16.64
CA PRO A 133 -12.67 -9.67 -16.67
C PRO A 133 -12.57 -8.65 -15.53
N ASN A 134 -12.18 -9.08 -14.32
CA ASN A 134 -11.97 -8.16 -13.19
C ASN A 134 -10.84 -7.14 -13.39
N LEU A 135 -9.90 -7.39 -14.31
CA LEU A 135 -8.82 -6.47 -14.67
C LEU A 135 -9.24 -5.49 -15.77
N MET A 136 -10.43 -5.71 -16.36
CA MET A 136 -11.03 -4.87 -17.40
C MET A 136 -12.29 -4.15 -16.91
N ASN A 137 -12.64 -4.32 -15.62
CA ASN A 137 -13.83 -3.73 -15.05
C ASN A 137 -13.47 -2.38 -14.42
N ASP A 138 -13.74 -1.29 -15.16
CA ASP A 138 -13.42 0.07 -14.71
C ASP A 138 -14.09 0.41 -13.39
N GLU A 139 -15.38 0.12 -13.21
CA GLU A 139 -16.11 0.40 -11.97
C GLU A 139 -15.41 -0.25 -10.75
N ARG A 140 -14.96 -1.49 -10.89
CA ARG A 140 -14.22 -2.20 -9.83
C ARG A 140 -12.86 -1.55 -9.56
N LEU A 141 -12.11 -1.20 -10.61
CA LEU A 141 -10.77 -0.60 -10.47
C LEU A 141 -10.85 0.80 -9.88
N GLU A 142 -11.83 1.61 -10.29
CA GLU A 142 -12.13 2.92 -9.74
C GLU A 142 -12.59 2.82 -8.28
N ALA A 143 -13.46 1.86 -7.94
CA ALA A 143 -13.87 1.63 -6.56
C ALA A 143 -12.68 1.24 -5.67
N LYS A 144 -11.75 0.41 -6.17
CA LYS A 144 -10.52 0.07 -5.46
C LYS A 144 -9.64 1.31 -5.26
N LEU A 145 -9.39 2.08 -6.32
CA LEU A 145 -8.62 3.32 -6.25
C LEU A 145 -9.23 4.32 -5.26
N MET A 146 -10.55 4.48 -5.28
CA MET A 146 -11.27 5.36 -4.37
C MET A 146 -11.11 4.89 -2.91
N ASN A 147 -11.20 3.59 -2.67
CA ASN A 147 -11.00 3.00 -1.35
C ASN A 147 -9.57 3.20 -0.83
N ASP A 148 -8.56 2.98 -1.68
CA ASP A 148 -7.16 3.19 -1.31
C ASP A 148 -6.87 4.66 -0.98
N ASN A 149 -7.43 5.60 -1.76
CA ASN A 149 -7.34 7.04 -1.45
C ASN A 149 -8.07 7.42 -0.15
N LYS A 150 -9.24 6.83 0.13
CA LYS A 150 -9.96 7.05 1.39
C LYS A 150 -9.14 6.58 2.60
N LYS A 151 -8.41 5.47 2.47
CA LYS A 151 -7.54 4.96 3.54
C LYS A 151 -6.37 5.91 3.82
N LEU A 152 -5.72 6.41 2.77
CA LEU A 152 -4.65 7.40 2.93
C LEU A 152 -5.19 8.70 3.56
N LEU A 153 -6.36 9.17 3.09
CA LEU A 153 -7.00 10.35 3.69
C LEU A 153 -7.32 10.15 5.18
N ALA A 154 -7.80 8.97 5.57
CA ALA A 154 -8.02 8.64 6.98
C ALA A 154 -6.73 8.68 7.78
N MET A 155 -5.60 8.20 7.23
CA MET A 155 -4.29 8.27 7.86
C MET A 155 -3.81 9.72 8.04
N VAL A 156 -4.03 10.57 7.04
CA VAL A 156 -3.71 12.01 7.11
C VAL A 156 -4.57 12.70 8.17
N ASN A 157 -5.86 12.42 8.21
CA ASN A 157 -6.77 13.00 9.19
C ASN A 157 -6.44 12.52 10.61
N TYR A 158 -6.08 11.24 10.77
CA TYR A 158 -5.63 10.70 12.06
C TYR A 158 -4.46 11.49 12.63
N PHE A 159 -3.55 12.01 11.79
CA PHE A 159 -2.46 12.88 12.23
C PHE A 159 -2.93 14.32 12.51
N LYS A 160 -3.70 14.91 11.59
CA LYS A 160 -4.07 16.34 11.62
C LYS A 160 -5.15 16.71 12.63
N GLU A 161 -6.03 15.79 12.98
CA GLU A 161 -7.12 16.08 13.92
C GLU A 161 -6.60 16.18 15.37
N GLU A 162 -7.09 17.17 16.11
CA GLU A 162 -6.83 17.33 17.56
C GLU A 162 -7.75 16.44 18.41
N LYS A 163 -8.02 15.23 17.93
CA LYS A 163 -8.86 14.23 18.60
C LYS A 163 -7.97 13.22 19.30
N CYS A 164 -8.41 12.71 20.46
CA CYS A 164 -7.75 11.58 21.13
C CYS A 164 -7.43 10.45 20.12
N ARG A 165 -6.15 10.11 19.98
CA ARG A 165 -5.66 9.12 19.00
C ARG A 165 -6.38 7.78 19.13
N ARG A 166 -6.60 7.30 20.36
CA ARG A 166 -7.31 6.04 20.63
C ARG A 166 -8.78 6.10 20.18
N VAL A 167 -9.46 7.22 20.42
CA VAL A 167 -10.85 7.40 20.00
C VAL A 167 -10.93 7.44 18.47
N ASN A 168 -10.01 8.13 17.80
CA ASN A 168 -9.95 8.17 16.35
C ASN A 168 -9.78 6.75 15.75
N ILE A 169 -8.83 5.96 16.26
CA ILE A 169 -8.64 4.55 15.85
C ILE A 169 -9.90 3.72 16.11
N SER A 170 -10.51 3.86 17.29
CA SER A 170 -11.72 3.10 17.66
C SER A 170 -12.88 3.39 16.71
N ASP A 171 -13.13 4.67 16.42
CA ASP A 171 -14.17 5.10 15.49
C ASP A 171 -13.89 4.62 14.06
N TYR A 172 -12.64 4.67 13.62
CA TYR A 172 -12.22 4.16 12.30
C TYR A 172 -12.59 2.69 12.10
N PHE A 173 -12.37 1.86 13.13
CA PHE A 173 -12.72 0.43 13.10
C PHE A 173 -14.19 0.14 13.42
N GLY A 174 -15.04 1.16 13.58
CA GLY A 174 -16.47 0.99 13.82
C GLY A 174 -16.82 0.64 15.27
N PHE A 175 -15.97 1.02 16.23
CA PHE A 175 -16.21 0.87 17.67
C PHE A 175 -16.42 2.23 18.33
N PRO A 176 -17.57 2.90 18.12
CA PRO A 176 -17.83 4.23 18.68
C PRO A 176 -18.04 4.18 20.19
N GLY A 177 -17.79 5.31 20.86
CA GLY A 177 -18.02 5.49 22.30
C GLY A 177 -16.80 5.23 23.19
N GLU A 178 -15.63 5.01 22.59
CA GLU A 178 -14.36 4.99 23.30
C GLU A 178 -14.11 6.34 24.01
N LYS A 179 -13.58 6.28 25.23
CA LYS A 179 -13.32 7.49 26.02
C LYS A 179 -11.91 8.03 25.73
N PRO A 180 -11.66 9.34 25.89
CA PRO A 180 -10.32 9.89 25.81
C PRO A 180 -9.33 9.12 26.69
N CYS A 181 -8.20 8.72 26.11
CA CYS A 181 -7.30 7.74 26.72
C CYS A 181 -6.41 8.30 27.82
N GLY A 182 -6.22 9.62 27.87
CA GLY A 182 -5.32 10.29 28.83
C GLY A 182 -3.82 10.08 28.57
N ASN A 183 -3.42 9.28 27.57
CA ASN A 183 -2.04 8.87 27.37
C ASN A 183 -1.52 8.99 25.92
N CYS A 184 -2.21 9.74 25.07
CA CYS A 184 -1.71 10.14 23.75
C CYS A 184 -1.37 11.62 23.72
N ASP A 185 -0.60 12.04 22.73
CA ASP A 185 -0.21 13.43 22.48
C ASP A 185 -1.39 14.42 22.50
N CYS A 186 -2.58 14.07 21.99
CA CYS A 186 -3.77 14.94 22.03
C CYS A 186 -4.48 14.97 23.40
N CYS A 187 -4.23 14.02 24.29
CA CYS A 187 -4.83 13.98 25.63
C CYS A 187 -3.91 14.50 26.72
N SER A 188 -2.59 14.39 26.53
CA SER A 188 -1.61 14.79 27.51
C SER A 188 -1.31 16.29 27.37
N SER A 189 -1.49 17.04 28.45
CA SER A 189 -1.46 18.52 28.51
C SER A 189 -0.12 19.18 28.16
N ASN A 190 0.91 18.41 27.78
CA ASN A 190 2.30 18.85 27.66
C ASN A 190 2.84 18.90 26.23
N GLY A 191 2.01 18.75 25.19
CA GLY A 191 2.43 18.94 23.79
C GLY A 191 3.67 18.13 23.38
N THR A 192 3.99 17.10 24.16
CA THR A 192 5.12 16.23 23.89
C THR A 192 4.59 15.19 22.94
N LEU A 193 5.14 15.17 21.73
CA LEU A 193 4.97 14.12 20.75
C LEU A 193 5.32 12.79 21.44
N ILE A 194 4.29 12.07 21.90
CA ILE A 194 4.34 10.74 22.51
C ILE A 194 3.65 9.79 21.53
#